data_AF-A0A924D843-F1
#
_entry.id   AF-A0A924D843-F1
#
_cell.length_a   1.000
_cell.length_b   1.000
_cell.length_c   1.000
_cell.angle_alpha   90.00
_cell.angle_beta   90.00
_cell.angle_gamma   90.00
#
_symmetry.space_group_name_H-M   'P 1'
#
loop_
_entity.id
_entity.type
_entity.pdbx_description
1 polymer ?
#
loop_
_entity_poly.entity_id
_entity_poly.type
_entity_poly.pdbx_seq_one_letter_code
_entity_poly.pdbx_strand_id
1 'polypeptide(L)' 'MKTLIVVAHPNPASFNKNGIVETVISALKEKNHEIIVRDLYELNFNPVLSGADFGAFASGNAPADIQTERDFIS' A
#
# COMPACT_ATOMS: atom_id res chain seq x y z
N MET A 1 -5.27 -3.24 16.99
CA MET A 1 -5.63 -2.13 16.07
C MET A 1 -5.32 -2.57 14.64
N LYS A 2 -5.90 -1.94 13.62
CA LYS A 2 -5.56 -2.19 12.21
C LYS A 2 -4.41 -1.28 11.79
N THR A 3 -3.38 -1.83 11.15
CA THR A 3 -2.22 -1.11 10.66
C THR A 3 -1.97 -1.43 9.19
N LEU A 4 -1.94 -0.39 8.35
CA LEU A 4 -1.52 -0.47 6.95
C LEU A 4 -0.06 -0.01 6.82
N ILE A 5 0.79 -0.84 6.21
CA ILE A 5 2.19 -0.53 5.94
C ILE A 5 2.37 -0.41 4.43
N VAL A 6 2.78 0.76 3.93
CA VAL A 6 3.09 0.97 2.51
C VAL A 6 4.59 0.95 2.30
N VAL A 7 5.07 0.10 1.40
CA VAL A 7 6.50 -0.08 1.10
C VAL A 7 6.79 0.40 -0.31
N ALA A 8 7.78 1.27 -0.46
CA ALA A 8 8.13 1.90 -1.73
C ALA A 8 9.63 1.75 -2.01
N HIS A 9 10.12 0.51 -2.17
CA HIS A 9 11.52 0.26 -2.51
C HIS A 9 11.70 -0.83 -3.57
N PRO A 10 12.48 -0.59 -4.65
CA PRO A 10 12.58 -1.52 -5.78
C PRO A 10 13.35 -2.81 -5.47
N ASN A 11 14.36 -2.71 -4.60
CA ASN A 11 15.19 -3.86 -4.25
C ASN A 11 14.52 -4.68 -3.12
N PRO A 12 14.15 -5.95 -3.37
CA PRO A 12 13.55 -6.81 -2.35
C PRO A 12 14.52 -7.16 -1.22
N ALA A 13 15.84 -7.07 -1.42
CA ALA A 13 16.85 -7.28 -0.40
C ALA A 13 17.29 -5.97 0.31
N SER A 14 16.53 -4.89 0.14
CA SER A 14 16.87 -3.60 0.75
C SER A 14 16.70 -3.60 2.26
N PHE A 15 17.46 -2.72 2.93
CA PHE A 15 17.27 -2.46 4.35
C PHE A 15 15.87 -1.93 4.68
N ASN A 16 15.22 -1.23 3.75
CA ASN A 16 13.83 -0.79 3.92
C ASN A 16 12.89 -1.99 4.12
N LYS A 17 13.02 -3.02 3.29
CA LYS A 17 12.17 -4.22 3.37
C LYS A 17 12.60 -5.16 4.49
N ASN A 18 13.86 -5.60 4.46
CA ASN A 18 14.34 -6.66 5.36
C ASN A 18 14.74 -6.14 6.75
N GLY A 19 15.05 -4.85 6.88
CA GLY A 19 15.38 -4.24 8.16
C GLY A 19 14.16 -3.60 8.80
N ILE A 20 13.64 -2.55 8.15
CA ILE A 20 12.62 -1.68 8.75
C ILE A 20 11.26 -2.36 8.76
N VAL A 21 10.75 -2.80 7.60
CA VAL A 21 9.39 -3.34 7.49
C VAL A 21 9.24 -4.63 8.32
N GLU A 22 10.20 -5.55 8.26
CA GLU A 22 10.18 -6.77 9.08
C GLU A 22 10.17 -6.46 10.60
N THR A 23 10.98 -5.49 11.04
CA THR A 23 11.02 -5.06 12.45
C THR A 23 9.68 -4.46 12.88
N VAL A 24 9.09 -3.60 12.04
CA VAL A 24 7.78 -2.99 12.31
C VAL A 24 6.68 -4.05 12.37
N ILE A 25 6.65 -4.98 11.42
CA ILE A 25 5.67 -6.08 11.42
C ILE A 25 5.79 -6.91 12.70
N SER A 26 7.02 -7.27 13.10
CA SER A 26 7.27 -8.07 14.29
C SER A 26 6.78 -7.37 15.56
N ALA A 27 7.16 -6.10 15.76
CA ALA A 27 6.75 -5.31 16.91
C ALA A 27 5.22 -5.07 16.99
N LEU A 28 4.55 -4.96 15.84
CA LEU A 28 3.09 -4.79 15.78
C LEU A 28 2.36 -6.12 16.03
N LYS A 29 2.89 -7.25 15.56
CA LYS A 29 2.35 -8.58 15.83
C LYS A 29 2.38 -8.90 17.33
N GLU A 30 3.48 -8.58 18.01
CA GLU A 30 3.61 -8.73 19.47
C GLU A 30 2.53 -7.96 20.25
N LYS A 31 2.03 -6.87 19.67
CA LYS A 31 0.96 -6.04 20.23
C LYS A 31 -0.44 -6.44 19.74
N ASN A 32 -0.59 -7.58 19.07
CA ASN A 32 -1.86 -8.06 18.49
C ASN A 32 -2.51 -7.06 17.52
N HIS A 33 -1.71 -6.40 16.68
CA HIS A 33 -2.25 -5.60 15.57
C HIS A 33 -2.58 -6.49 14.37
N GLU A 34 -3.68 -6.15 13.68
CA GLU A 34 -3.98 -6.66 12.35
C GLU A 34 -3.16 -5.82 11.35
N ILE A 35 -2.34 -6.47 10.53
CA ILE A 35 -1.36 -5.80 9.69
C ILE A 35 -1.60 -6.15 8.23
N ILE A 36 -1.72 -5.14 7.38
CA ILE A 36 -1.77 -5.26 5.93
C ILE A 36 -0.54 -4.55 5.36
N VAL A 37 0.14 -5.19 4.41
CA VAL A 37 1.32 -4.62 3.75
C VAL A 37 0.99 -4.41 2.26
N ARG A 38 1.26 -3.22 1.75
CA ARG A 38 1.15 -2.85 0.34
C ARG A 38 2.53 -2.46 -0.18
N ASP A 39 3.22 -3.39 -0.83
CA ASP A 39 4.49 -3.11 -1.50
C ASP A 39 4.23 -2.60 -2.92
N LEU A 40 4.47 -1.32 -3.14
CA LEU A 40 4.15 -0.63 -4.39
C LEU A 40 4.91 -1.22 -5.59
N TYR A 41 6.11 -1.75 -5.38
CA TYR A 41 6.89 -2.36 -6.46
C TYR A 41 6.38 -3.77 -6.79
N GLU A 42 6.01 -4.57 -5.79
CA GLU A 42 5.39 -5.88 -6.03
C GLU A 42 4.00 -5.76 -6.66
N LEU A 43 3.25 -4.72 -6.28
CA LEU A 43 1.93 -4.42 -6.82
C LEU A 43 1.97 -3.85 -8.25
N ASN A 44 3.16 -3.53 -8.78
CA ASN A 44 3.31 -2.73 -10.01
C ASN A 44 2.41 -1.48 -9.99
N PHE A 45 2.38 -0.80 -8.84
CA PHE A 45 1.53 0.35 -8.61
C PHE A 45 1.76 1.40 -9.70
N ASN A 46 0.69 1.88 -10.33
CA ASN A 46 0.77 2.97 -11.30
C ASN A 46 0.80 4.31 -10.55
N PRO A 47 1.94 5.04 -10.54
CA PRO A 47 2.04 6.30 -9.81
C PRO A 47 1.55 7.50 -10.63
N VAL A 48 1.20 7.30 -11.91
CA VAL A 48 0.87 8.38 -12.83
C VAL A 48 -0.64 8.58 -12.87
N LEU A 49 -1.10 9.70 -12.32
CA LEU A 49 -2.46 10.16 -12.48
C LEU A 49 -2.72 10.54 -13.95
N SER A 50 -3.66 9.85 -14.58
CA SER A 50 -4.01 10.03 -15.98
C SER A 50 -5.32 10.81 -16.18
N GLY A 51 -5.58 11.24 -17.41
CA GLY A 51 -6.86 11.85 -17.77
C GLY A 51 -8.05 10.88 -17.64
N ALA A 52 -7.82 9.57 -17.80
CA ALA A 52 -8.85 8.56 -17.61
C ALA A 52 -9.28 8.49 -16.13
N ASP A 53 -8.32 8.59 -15.21
CA ASP A 53 -8.58 8.62 -13.77
C ASP A 53 -9.40 9.86 -13.40
N PHE A 54 -9.07 11.02 -13.98
CA PHE A 54 -9.83 12.25 -13.77
C PHE A 54 -11.29 12.12 -14.24
N GLY A 55 -11.51 11.51 -15.41
CA GLY A 55 -12.85 11.22 -15.92
C GLY A 55 -13.64 10.28 -15.00
N ALA A 56 -12.99 9.23 -14.49
CA ALA A 56 -13.60 8.31 -13.53
C ALA A 56 -14.02 9.04 -12.25
N PHE A 57 -13.12 9.82 -11.65
CA PHE A 57 -13.40 10.58 -10.42
C PHE A 57 -14.53 11.60 -10.59
N ALA A 58 -14.59 12.30 -11.73
CA ALA A 58 -15.66 13.25 -12.02
C ALA A 58 -17.06 12.59 -12.08
N SER A 59 -17.11 11.30 -12.42
CA SER A 59 -18.35 10.49 -12.42
C SER A 59 -18.67 9.85 -11.07
N GLY A 60 -17.90 10.14 -10.02
CA GLY A 60 -18.03 9.54 -8.69
C GLY A 60 -17.47 8.12 -8.57
N ASN A 61 -16.78 7.62 -9.60
CA ASN A 61 -16.15 6.31 -9.61
C ASN A 61 -14.65 6.42 -9.34
N ALA A 62 -14.05 5.36 -8.80
CA ALA A 62 -12.60 5.21 -8.76
C ALA A 62 -12.19 4.02 -9.65
N PRO A 63 -11.08 4.11 -10.39
CA PRO A 63 -10.44 2.95 -11.00
C PRO A 63 -10.25 1.82 -9.98
N ALA A 64 -10.32 0.56 -10.42
CA ALA A 64 -10.39 -0.60 -9.52
C ALA A 64 -9.14 -0.77 -8.65
N ASP A 65 -7.96 -0.50 -9.20
CA ASP A 65 -6.69 -0.47 -8.48
C ASP A 65 -6.69 0.61 -7.38
N ILE A 66 -7.15 1.81 -7.71
CA ILE A 66 -7.29 2.92 -6.75
C ILE A 66 -8.33 2.60 -5.68
N GLN A 67 -9.48 2.02 -6.05
CA GLN A 67 -10.52 1.63 -5.10
C GLN A 67 -10.02 0.56 -4.13
N THR A 68 -9.26 -0.43 -4.62
CA THR A 68 -8.65 -1.47 -3.78
C THR A 68 -7.77 -0.85 -2.68
N GLU A 69 -6.94 0.15 -3.01
CA GLU A 69 -6.11 0.82 -2.00
C GLU A 69 -6.94 1.69 -1.04
N ARG A 70 -8.00 2.34 -1.54
CA ARG A 70 -8.92 3.13 -0.69
C ARG A 70 -9.61 2.27 0.35
N ASP A 71 -9.99 1.04 0.00
CA ASP A 71 -10.65 0.10 0.91
C ASP A 71 -9.78 -0.27 2.13
N PHE A 72 -8.46 -0.13 2.05
CA PHE A 72 -7.55 -0.31 3.19
C PHE A 72 -7.45 0.92 4.11
N ILE A 73 -7.92 2.09 3.67
CA ILE A 73 -7.79 3.38 4.38
C ILE A 73 -9.11 3.80 5.05
N SER A 74 -10.25 3.51 4.40
CA SER A 74 -11.61 3.80 4.92
C SER A 74 -12.05 2.84 6.03
#